data_AF-A0A1D2QFQ6-F1
#
_entry.id   AF-A0A1D2QFQ6-F1
#
_cell.length_a   1.000
_cell.length_b   1.000
_cell.length_c   1.000
_cell.angle_alpha   90.00
_cell.angle_beta   90.00
_cell.angle_gamma   90.00
#
_symmetry.space_group_name_H-M   'P 1'
#
loop_
_entity.id
_entity.type
_entity.pdbx_description
1 polymer ?
#
loop_
_entity_poly.entity_id
_entity_poly.type
_entity_poly.pdbx_seq_one_letter_code
_entity_poly.pdbx_strand_id
1 'polypeptide(L)'
;MRVSRAVSLLAVTVLLCSLAVGPILSVGASSQSANFSSDTPSDNRGDVIPITVHASKSATVNIWSPGHGFWVQVNVTGGTTTLDLNTYRADDPNEVVSLEKGGIKGSPRVAPAAGPLQPGVYNMNVTVNGVTQDISSFTVEKRSTGDMRTFVLPAATDVSTFETPKELSKAASPAENGTVAEGDKLVLALNASGLSGFLKKPMLDGSGENVSIRFRETNAERNTVPNEFDGDTATRLVMDDENDVLYLVVDTDDHGIEAGDRYEATFEIGEENALVSKPERATTNVSVEKRRVSLDYSGDVLIVGKHPTIAGTTNLAPGTTVNVTAYKEGSESFFRPKTPTVTQDRTFGATFDFGGVEPGTSFHVELRDQDTTVPVVVASAQPTTTTTTTTTTTTTTTTTTNTTTTTTTTTTTATNATTTTTMSLSVVTEQTITAQSVSEGGLPGFGVPVALVALVATAVLVLRRGR
;
A
#
# COMPACT_ATOMS: atom_id res chain seq x y z
N MET A 1 55.24 -30.00 -58.10
CA MET A 1 55.16 -29.52 -59.50
C MET A 1 53.94 -30.21 -60.14
N ARG A 2 52.82 -29.47 -60.33
CA ARG A 2 51.63 -29.81 -61.16
C ARG A 2 50.82 -31.07 -60.71
N VAL A 3 49.48 -31.14 -60.62
CA VAL A 3 48.33 -30.30 -61.03
C VAL A 3 47.12 -30.66 -60.13
N SER A 4 46.24 -29.69 -59.92
CA SER A 4 44.85 -29.82 -59.43
C SER A 4 43.98 -30.75 -60.31
N ARG A 5 42.89 -31.33 -59.78
CA ARG A 5 41.51 -31.15 -60.31
C ARG A 5 40.48 -31.95 -59.52
N ALA A 6 39.26 -31.45 -59.61
CA ALA A 6 38.12 -31.72 -58.76
C ALA A 6 36.97 -32.41 -59.54
N VAL A 7 35.94 -32.79 -58.76
CA VAL A 7 34.52 -33.01 -59.10
C VAL A 7 34.14 -34.26 -59.90
N SER A 8 33.34 -35.16 -59.30
CA SER A 8 31.93 -35.35 -59.69
C SER A 8 31.18 -36.43 -58.90
N LEU A 9 29.91 -36.09 -58.70
CA LEU A 9 28.76 -36.75 -58.10
C LEU A 9 28.49 -38.17 -58.63
N LEU A 10 28.07 -39.10 -57.76
CA LEU A 10 27.28 -40.26 -58.18
C LEU A 10 26.23 -40.61 -57.11
N ALA A 11 24.96 -40.54 -57.52
CA ALA A 11 23.82 -41.02 -56.77
C ALA A 11 23.68 -42.55 -56.91
N VAL A 12 23.30 -43.24 -55.83
CA VAL A 12 22.78 -44.61 -55.89
C VAL A 12 21.51 -44.71 -55.04
N THR A 13 20.42 -44.97 -55.75
CA THR A 13 19.09 -45.31 -55.28
C THR A 13 19.07 -46.74 -54.74
N VAL A 14 18.47 -46.99 -53.58
CA VAL A 14 18.15 -48.35 -53.09
C VAL A 14 16.65 -48.50 -52.91
N LEU A 15 16.18 -49.62 -53.44
CA LEU A 15 14.82 -50.06 -53.75
C LEU A 15 14.08 -50.59 -52.51
N LEU A 16 12.76 -50.34 -52.49
CA LEU A 16 11.78 -50.83 -51.52
C LEU A 16 11.76 -52.35 -51.35
N CYS A 17 11.61 -52.80 -50.10
CA CYS A 17 10.93 -54.05 -49.76
C CYS A 17 9.84 -53.74 -48.72
N SER A 18 8.59 -53.85 -49.16
CA SER A 18 7.38 -53.71 -48.36
C SER A 18 7.07 -55.02 -47.63
N LEU A 19 7.27 -55.04 -46.31
CA LEU A 19 6.64 -56.00 -45.42
C LEU A 19 5.45 -55.31 -44.75
N ALA A 20 4.26 -55.79 -45.09
CA ALA A 20 3.00 -55.40 -44.46
C ALA A 20 3.00 -55.86 -42.99
N VAL A 21 3.35 -54.95 -42.09
CA VAL A 21 2.92 -55.01 -40.70
C VAL A 21 1.64 -54.19 -40.65
N GLY A 22 0.51 -54.85 -40.38
CA GLY A 22 -0.79 -54.20 -40.27
C GLY A 22 -0.75 -53.05 -39.27
N PRO A 23 -1.68 -52.08 -39.38
CA PRO A 23 -1.78 -51.02 -38.39
C PRO A 23 -1.97 -51.70 -37.03
N ILE A 24 -0.98 -51.55 -36.15
CA ILE A 24 -1.20 -51.76 -34.73
C ILE A 24 -2.33 -50.80 -34.39
N LEU A 25 -3.50 -51.38 -34.12
CA LEU A 25 -4.67 -50.67 -33.62
C LEU A 25 -4.17 -49.73 -32.53
N SER A 26 -4.47 -48.43 -32.70
CA SER A 26 -4.26 -47.44 -31.67
C SER A 26 -4.92 -47.95 -30.39
N VAL A 27 -4.13 -48.39 -29.42
CA VAL A 27 -4.57 -48.37 -28.04
C VAL A 27 -4.79 -46.89 -27.76
N GLY A 28 -6.05 -46.47 -27.66
CA GLY A 28 -6.42 -45.07 -27.57
C GLY A 28 -5.56 -44.36 -26.53
N ALA A 29 -4.77 -43.39 -26.98
CA ALA A 29 -4.30 -42.34 -26.09
C ALA A 29 -5.57 -41.83 -25.40
N SER A 30 -5.67 -42.00 -24.09
CA SER A 30 -6.85 -41.57 -23.36
C SER A 30 -7.07 -40.11 -23.72
N SER A 31 -8.25 -39.77 -24.25
CA SER A 31 -8.65 -38.38 -24.51
C SER A 31 -8.76 -37.53 -23.24
N GLN A 32 -8.21 -38.04 -22.13
CA GLN A 32 -8.22 -37.46 -20.81
C GLN A 32 -6.83 -36.88 -20.56
N SER A 33 -6.73 -35.58 -20.59
CA SER A 33 -5.57 -34.79 -20.18
C SER A 33 -5.93 -33.92 -18.98
N ALA A 34 -4.91 -33.54 -18.21
CA ALA A 34 -4.98 -32.50 -17.20
C ALA A 34 -3.64 -31.77 -17.12
N ASN A 35 -3.66 -30.46 -16.86
CA ASN A 35 -2.47 -29.63 -16.72
C ASN A 35 -2.73 -28.48 -15.73
N PHE A 36 -1.67 -27.98 -15.11
CA PHE A 36 -1.74 -26.73 -14.36
C PHE A 36 -1.86 -25.54 -15.31
N SER A 37 -2.28 -24.39 -14.80
CA SER A 37 -2.00 -23.12 -15.49
C SER A 37 -0.49 -22.98 -15.70
N SER A 38 -0.08 -22.27 -16.76
CA SER A 38 1.34 -22.06 -17.08
C SER A 38 2.07 -21.19 -16.04
N ASP A 39 1.32 -20.48 -15.21
CA ASP A 39 1.86 -19.65 -14.15
C ASP A 39 2.28 -20.51 -12.96
N THR A 40 3.46 -20.23 -12.41
CA THR A 40 3.94 -20.82 -11.16
C THR A 40 3.46 -19.91 -10.03
N PRO A 41 2.38 -20.25 -9.30
CA PRO A 41 1.83 -19.33 -8.31
C PRO A 41 2.83 -19.14 -7.16
N SER A 42 2.87 -17.92 -6.65
CA SER A 42 3.72 -17.50 -5.52
C SER A 42 2.90 -16.60 -4.62
N ASP A 43 3.07 -16.77 -3.31
CA ASP A 43 2.48 -15.88 -2.31
C ASP A 43 3.23 -16.03 -0.98
N ASN A 44 2.97 -15.16 0.00
CA ASN A 44 3.69 -15.14 1.25
C ASN A 44 3.15 -16.17 2.24
N ARG A 45 4.04 -16.62 3.13
CA ARG A 45 3.68 -17.47 4.27
C ARG A 45 2.62 -16.79 5.13
N GLY A 46 1.44 -17.39 5.21
CA GLY A 46 0.29 -16.86 5.92
C GLY A 46 -0.88 -16.51 4.99
N ASP A 47 -0.63 -16.40 3.68
CA ASP A 47 -1.64 -16.10 2.67
C ASP A 47 -2.20 -17.36 1.99
N VAL A 48 -3.07 -17.15 1.01
CA VAL A 48 -3.79 -18.18 0.26
C VAL A 48 -3.31 -18.22 -1.18
N ILE A 49 -2.72 -19.35 -1.58
CA ILE A 49 -2.17 -19.54 -2.93
C ILE A 49 -3.21 -20.20 -3.85
N PRO A 50 -3.69 -19.53 -4.91
CA PRO A 50 -4.60 -20.14 -5.87
C PRO A 50 -3.86 -21.11 -6.81
N ILE A 51 -4.32 -22.36 -6.85
CA ILE A 51 -3.79 -23.43 -7.72
C ILE A 51 -4.85 -23.77 -8.77
N THR A 52 -4.61 -23.34 -10.01
CA THR A 52 -5.52 -23.58 -11.14
C THR A 52 -5.12 -24.81 -11.95
N VAL A 53 -6.08 -25.71 -12.17
CA VAL A 53 -5.93 -26.92 -12.97
C VAL A 53 -7.01 -26.98 -14.04
N HIS A 54 -6.59 -27.32 -15.26
CA HIS A 54 -7.48 -27.60 -16.38
C HIS A 54 -7.49 -29.11 -16.61
N ALA A 55 -8.67 -29.72 -16.55
CA ALA A 55 -8.81 -31.15 -16.79
C ALA A 55 -9.95 -31.44 -17.77
N SER A 56 -9.70 -32.27 -18.77
CA SER A 56 -10.73 -32.69 -19.73
C SER A 56 -11.81 -33.60 -19.09
N LYS A 57 -11.47 -34.29 -17.99
CA LYS A 57 -12.35 -35.11 -17.13
C LYS A 57 -11.85 -35.03 -15.68
N SER A 58 -12.28 -35.94 -14.81
CA SER A 58 -11.74 -36.01 -13.45
C SER A 58 -10.24 -36.28 -13.44
N ALA A 59 -9.53 -35.55 -12.59
CA ALA A 59 -8.11 -35.68 -12.34
C ALA A 59 -7.83 -35.58 -10.83
N THR A 60 -6.66 -36.02 -10.42
CA THR A 60 -6.21 -35.94 -9.03
C THR A 60 -5.01 -35.01 -8.95
N VAL A 61 -5.16 -33.91 -8.23
CA VAL A 61 -4.11 -32.95 -7.90
C VAL A 61 -3.41 -33.44 -6.64
N ASN A 62 -2.09 -33.57 -6.70
CA ASN A 62 -1.26 -33.90 -5.55
C ASN A 62 -0.33 -32.72 -5.28
N ILE A 63 -0.39 -32.21 -4.05
CA ILE A 63 0.52 -31.20 -3.54
C ILE A 63 1.49 -31.91 -2.62
N TRP A 64 2.77 -31.84 -2.98
CA TRP A 64 3.87 -32.48 -2.28
C TRP A 64 3.72 -34.00 -2.17
N SER A 65 4.34 -34.64 -1.17
CA SER A 65 4.24 -36.09 -0.97
C SER A 65 4.22 -36.50 0.52
N PRO A 66 3.61 -37.65 0.86
CA PRO A 66 3.43 -38.09 2.25
C PRO A 66 4.71 -38.20 3.10
N GLY A 67 5.90 -38.26 2.47
CA GLY A 67 7.18 -38.43 3.16
C GLY A 67 7.82 -37.15 3.69
N HIS A 68 7.24 -35.98 3.43
CA HIS A 68 7.89 -34.69 3.67
C HIS A 68 7.13 -33.75 4.62
N GLY A 69 6.29 -34.31 5.48
CA GLY A 69 5.63 -33.57 6.57
C GLY A 69 4.47 -32.66 6.15
N PHE A 70 4.10 -32.65 4.87
CA PHE A 70 2.91 -31.97 4.35
C PHE A 70 2.46 -32.72 3.08
N TRP A 71 1.17 -32.97 2.91
CA TRP A 71 0.67 -33.57 1.66
C TRP A 71 -0.81 -33.30 1.51
N VAL A 72 -1.23 -32.89 0.31
CA VAL A 72 -2.65 -32.73 -0.03
C VAL A 72 -2.94 -33.47 -1.32
N GLN A 73 -4.08 -34.17 -1.36
CA GLN A 73 -4.60 -34.80 -2.55
C GLN A 73 -6.07 -34.42 -2.75
N VAL A 74 -6.39 -33.82 -3.90
CA VAL A 74 -7.73 -33.34 -4.25
C VAL A 74 -8.17 -33.98 -5.56
N ASN A 75 -9.39 -34.53 -5.59
CA ASN A 75 -9.98 -35.04 -6.82
C ASN A 75 -10.83 -33.95 -7.47
N VAL A 76 -10.37 -33.39 -8.59
CA VAL A 76 -11.08 -32.35 -9.34
C VAL A 76 -12.02 -32.96 -10.39
N THR A 77 -13.07 -32.23 -10.76
CA THR A 77 -13.94 -32.58 -11.89
C THR A 77 -13.32 -32.13 -13.22
N GLY A 78 -13.97 -32.47 -14.34
CA GLY A 78 -13.59 -31.87 -15.63
C GLY A 78 -13.92 -30.38 -15.67
N GLY A 79 -13.20 -29.64 -16.52
CA GLY A 79 -13.23 -28.18 -16.62
C GLY A 79 -12.01 -27.53 -15.94
N THR A 80 -12.12 -26.24 -15.70
CA THR A 80 -11.15 -25.45 -14.92
C THR A 80 -11.56 -25.49 -13.46
N THR A 81 -10.63 -25.85 -12.58
CA THR A 81 -10.81 -25.82 -11.12
C THR A 81 -9.69 -25.00 -10.50
N THR A 82 -10.04 -24.07 -9.62
CA THR A 82 -9.08 -23.31 -8.80
C THR A 82 -9.25 -23.70 -7.35
N LEU A 83 -8.15 -24.19 -6.77
CA LEU A 83 -8.05 -24.61 -5.37
C LEU A 83 -7.27 -23.55 -4.62
N ASP A 84 -7.82 -23.08 -3.52
CA ASP A 84 -7.17 -22.12 -2.63
C ASP A 84 -6.38 -22.89 -1.57
N LEU A 85 -5.05 -22.82 -1.64
CA LEU A 85 -4.17 -23.41 -0.64
C LEU A 85 -3.84 -22.39 0.45
N ASN A 86 -4.45 -22.55 1.62
CA ASN A 86 -4.18 -21.71 2.78
C ASN A 86 -2.84 -22.11 3.42
N THR A 87 -1.82 -21.27 3.26
CA THR A 87 -0.48 -21.56 3.77
C THR A 87 -0.36 -21.40 5.29
N TYR A 88 -1.28 -20.66 5.92
CA TYR A 88 -1.38 -20.54 7.38
C TYR A 88 -2.00 -21.79 8.00
N ARG A 89 -3.11 -22.26 7.43
CA ARG A 89 -3.90 -23.42 7.92
C ARG A 89 -3.41 -24.76 7.40
N ALA A 90 -2.12 -24.86 7.08
CA ALA A 90 -1.53 -26.10 6.59
C ALA A 90 -1.54 -27.24 7.62
N ASP A 91 -1.76 -26.91 8.88
CA ASP A 91 -1.94 -27.81 10.02
C ASP A 91 -3.38 -28.29 10.23
N ASP A 92 -4.37 -27.64 9.62
CA ASP A 92 -5.78 -28.04 9.71
C ASP A 92 -6.25 -28.72 8.41
N PRO A 93 -6.56 -30.03 8.43
CA PRO A 93 -7.03 -30.75 7.25
C PRO A 93 -8.36 -30.24 6.68
N ASN A 94 -9.13 -29.44 7.41
CA ASN A 94 -10.41 -28.87 6.96
C ASN A 94 -10.27 -27.48 6.36
N GLU A 95 -9.22 -26.74 6.71
CA GLU A 95 -9.02 -25.34 6.27
C GLU A 95 -7.85 -25.16 5.30
N VAL A 96 -6.95 -26.15 5.19
CA VAL A 96 -5.76 -26.09 4.31
C VAL A 96 -6.09 -25.86 2.83
N VAL A 97 -7.17 -26.44 2.33
CA VAL A 97 -7.57 -26.29 0.92
C VAL A 97 -9.07 -26.06 0.81
N SER A 98 -9.44 -24.97 0.12
CA SER A 98 -10.82 -24.67 -0.27
C SER A 98 -10.98 -24.64 -1.79
N LEU A 99 -12.24 -24.64 -2.24
CA LEU A 99 -12.60 -24.52 -3.65
C LEU A 99 -13.02 -23.08 -3.94
N GLU A 100 -12.23 -22.37 -4.74
CA GLU A 100 -12.60 -21.04 -5.24
C GLU A 100 -13.58 -21.17 -6.41
N LYS A 101 -13.24 -22.04 -7.38
CA LYS A 101 -13.97 -22.18 -8.65
C LYS A 101 -13.90 -23.59 -9.20
N GLY A 102 -14.96 -24.06 -9.83
CA GLY A 102 -15.01 -25.37 -10.50
C GLY A 102 -15.66 -26.43 -9.61
N GLY A 103 -15.07 -27.62 -9.53
CA GLY A 103 -15.67 -28.73 -8.78
C GLY A 103 -14.66 -29.76 -8.27
N ILE A 104 -14.93 -30.27 -7.06
CA ILE A 104 -14.19 -31.37 -6.44
C ILE A 104 -15.11 -32.55 -6.14
N LYS A 105 -14.52 -33.76 -6.07
CA LYS A 105 -15.22 -35.01 -5.72
C LYS A 105 -14.73 -35.54 -4.39
N GLY A 106 -15.65 -35.63 -3.43
CA GLY A 106 -15.33 -36.04 -2.07
C GLY A 106 -14.47 -35.01 -1.34
N SER A 107 -13.97 -35.37 -0.16
CA SER A 107 -13.11 -34.50 0.63
C SER A 107 -11.65 -34.62 0.20
N PRO A 108 -10.86 -33.52 0.28
CA PRO A 108 -9.41 -33.58 0.20
C PRO A 108 -8.84 -34.61 1.18
N ARG A 109 -7.78 -35.29 0.78
CA ARG A 109 -6.95 -36.09 1.69
C ARG A 109 -5.75 -35.27 2.08
N VAL A 110 -5.55 -35.09 3.37
CA VAL A 110 -4.52 -34.21 3.90
C VAL A 110 -3.68 -34.98 4.92
N ALA A 111 -2.37 -34.93 4.76
CA ALA A 111 -1.43 -35.10 5.86
C ALA A 111 -0.93 -33.70 6.25
N PRO A 112 -1.45 -33.12 7.35
CA PRO A 112 -1.20 -31.71 7.67
C PRO A 112 0.25 -31.47 8.08
N ALA A 113 0.68 -30.23 7.92
CA ALA A 113 1.93 -29.73 8.46
C ALA A 113 1.85 -29.57 9.99
N ALA A 114 2.99 -29.34 10.63
CA ALA A 114 3.06 -29.05 12.08
C ALA A 114 2.67 -27.59 12.43
N GLY A 115 2.30 -26.80 11.43
CA GLY A 115 1.97 -25.37 11.52
C GLY A 115 1.94 -24.77 10.10
N PRO A 116 1.98 -23.44 9.97
CA PRO A 116 2.02 -22.79 8.66
C PRO A 116 3.18 -23.28 7.80
N LEU A 117 2.96 -23.37 6.48
CA LEU A 117 3.99 -23.76 5.51
C LEU A 117 5.23 -22.87 5.65
N GLN A 118 6.40 -23.48 5.54
CA GLN A 118 7.65 -22.74 5.59
C GLN A 118 7.95 -22.10 4.22
N PRO A 119 8.68 -20.98 4.16
CA PRO A 119 9.07 -20.40 2.89
C PRO A 119 9.91 -21.40 2.07
N GLY A 120 9.62 -21.52 0.77
CA GLY A 120 10.27 -22.48 -0.10
C GLY A 120 9.43 -22.85 -1.32
N VAL A 121 9.98 -23.72 -2.16
CA VAL A 121 9.32 -24.22 -3.37
C VAL A 121 8.71 -25.58 -3.09
N TYR A 122 7.43 -25.72 -3.37
CA TYR A 122 6.65 -26.94 -3.18
C TYR A 122 6.26 -27.51 -4.54
N ASN A 123 6.57 -28.77 -4.77
CA ASN A 123 6.22 -29.47 -5.99
C ASN A 123 4.76 -29.95 -5.96
N MET A 124 4.13 -29.93 -7.12
CA MET A 124 2.80 -30.47 -7.35
C MET A 124 2.74 -31.26 -8.65
N ASN A 125 1.83 -32.22 -8.72
CA ASN A 125 1.54 -32.92 -9.96
C ASN A 125 0.03 -33.11 -10.11
N VAL A 126 -0.41 -33.28 -11.35
CA VAL A 126 -1.77 -33.70 -11.65
C VAL A 126 -1.74 -35.02 -12.39
N THR A 127 -2.58 -35.94 -11.95
CA THR A 127 -2.66 -37.30 -12.48
C THR A 127 -4.05 -37.60 -13.00
N VAL A 128 -4.12 -38.44 -14.02
CA VAL A 128 -5.36 -38.99 -14.57
C VAL A 128 -5.24 -40.50 -14.52
N ASN A 129 -6.17 -41.18 -13.84
CA ASN A 129 -6.13 -42.63 -13.60
C ASN A 129 -4.77 -43.11 -13.03
N GLY A 130 -4.16 -42.30 -12.17
CA GLY A 130 -2.85 -42.60 -11.55
C GLY A 130 -1.63 -42.32 -12.43
N VAL A 131 -1.81 -41.87 -13.67
CA VAL A 131 -0.70 -41.49 -14.56
C VAL A 131 -0.50 -39.99 -14.52
N THR A 132 0.71 -39.54 -14.18
CA THR A 132 1.10 -38.11 -14.19
C THR A 132 0.92 -37.53 -15.58
N GLN A 133 0.15 -36.44 -15.66
CA GLN A 133 -0.10 -35.69 -16.88
C GLN A 133 0.76 -34.43 -16.94
N ASP A 134 0.98 -33.80 -15.79
CA ASP A 134 1.74 -32.56 -15.68
C ASP A 134 2.35 -32.40 -14.27
N ILE A 135 3.44 -31.64 -14.19
CA ILE A 135 4.19 -31.35 -12.97
C ILE A 135 4.44 -29.84 -12.93
N SER A 136 4.20 -29.23 -11.78
CA SER A 136 4.47 -27.81 -11.55
C SER A 136 4.96 -27.60 -10.12
N SER A 137 5.11 -26.35 -9.71
CA SER A 137 5.44 -25.96 -8.35
C SER A 137 4.73 -24.67 -7.96
N PHE A 138 4.69 -24.38 -6.66
CA PHE A 138 4.37 -23.05 -6.16
C PHE A 138 5.45 -22.61 -5.17
N THR A 139 5.55 -21.31 -4.95
CA THR A 139 6.50 -20.72 -4.02
C THR A 139 5.76 -20.12 -2.83
N VAL A 140 6.23 -20.44 -1.63
CA VAL A 140 5.84 -19.74 -0.41
C VAL A 140 6.96 -18.77 -0.07
N GLU A 141 6.68 -17.49 -0.10
CA GLU A 141 7.61 -16.42 0.22
C GLU A 141 7.62 -16.13 1.72
N LYS A 142 8.59 -15.34 2.17
CA LYS A 142 8.61 -14.86 3.56
C LYS A 142 7.55 -13.78 3.73
N ARG A 143 6.77 -13.82 4.79
CA ARG A 143 5.93 -12.68 5.17
C ARG A 143 6.74 -11.48 5.62
N SER A 144 6.08 -10.32 5.67
CA SER A 144 6.64 -9.10 6.24
C SER A 144 5.57 -8.23 6.90
N THR A 145 6.00 -7.41 7.86
CA THR A 145 5.23 -6.28 8.39
C THR A 145 6.01 -5.00 8.08
N GLY A 146 5.41 -4.11 7.30
CA GLY A 146 5.99 -2.84 6.87
C GLY A 146 5.33 -1.63 7.52
N ASP A 147 5.33 -0.51 6.79
CA ASP A 147 4.83 0.77 7.28
C ASP A 147 3.30 0.85 7.29
N MET A 148 2.77 1.71 8.17
CA MET A 148 1.35 2.05 8.25
C MET A 148 1.12 3.51 7.89
N ARG A 149 0.20 3.75 6.96
CA ARG A 149 -0.14 5.07 6.41
C ARG A 149 -1.60 5.41 6.65
N THR A 150 -1.90 6.70 6.62
CA THR A 150 -3.23 7.25 6.87
C THR A 150 -3.80 7.88 5.60
N PHE A 151 -5.05 7.56 5.31
CA PHE A 151 -5.87 8.13 4.24
C PHE A 151 -7.21 8.59 4.83
N VAL A 152 -7.97 9.35 4.05
CA VAL A 152 -9.28 9.87 4.42
C VAL A 152 -10.31 9.59 3.33
N LEU A 153 -11.55 9.39 3.77
CA LEU A 153 -12.73 9.33 2.91
C LEU A 153 -13.77 10.34 3.41
N PRO A 154 -14.58 10.94 2.51
CA PRO A 154 -15.72 11.75 2.91
C PRO A 154 -16.66 11.00 3.85
N ALA A 155 -17.24 11.72 4.82
CA ALA A 155 -18.23 11.20 5.78
C ALA A 155 -19.33 10.35 5.11
N ALA A 156 -19.85 10.83 3.98
CA ALA A 156 -20.96 10.22 3.23
C ALA A 156 -20.57 8.97 2.41
N THR A 157 -19.30 8.55 2.44
CA THR A 157 -18.85 7.38 1.69
C THR A 157 -19.39 6.10 2.32
N ASP A 158 -20.22 5.37 1.58
CA ASP A 158 -20.69 4.04 1.97
C ASP A 158 -19.67 2.97 1.60
N VAL A 159 -18.77 2.66 2.54
CA VAL A 159 -17.71 1.65 2.37
C VAL A 159 -18.21 0.21 2.30
N SER A 160 -19.49 -0.05 2.60
CA SER A 160 -20.08 -1.38 2.44
C SER A 160 -20.31 -1.74 0.97
N THR A 161 -20.36 -0.74 0.08
CA THR A 161 -20.54 -0.92 -1.36
C THR A 161 -19.24 -1.26 -2.11
N PHE A 162 -18.09 -1.19 -1.43
CA PHE A 162 -16.82 -1.56 -2.03
C PHE A 162 -16.67 -3.08 -2.07
N GLU A 163 -16.74 -3.62 -3.29
CA GLU A 163 -16.61 -5.05 -3.57
C GLU A 163 -15.14 -5.46 -3.71
N THR A 164 -14.26 -4.51 -4.01
CA THR A 164 -12.83 -4.76 -4.20
C THR A 164 -11.93 -3.78 -3.45
N PRO A 165 -10.71 -4.17 -3.07
CA PRO A 165 -9.74 -3.27 -2.45
C PRO A 165 -9.37 -2.08 -3.33
N LYS A 166 -9.40 -2.28 -4.66
CA LYS A 166 -9.14 -1.25 -5.66
C LYS A 166 -10.15 -0.11 -5.65
N GLU A 167 -11.42 -0.38 -5.32
CA GLU A 167 -12.44 0.66 -5.21
C GLU A 167 -12.15 1.56 -4.00
N LEU A 168 -11.80 0.95 -2.86
CA LEU A 168 -11.41 1.67 -1.65
C LEU A 168 -10.14 2.50 -1.89
N SER A 169 -9.07 1.90 -2.43
CA SER A 169 -7.80 2.59 -2.64
C SER A 169 -7.89 3.72 -3.66
N LYS A 170 -8.82 3.64 -4.61
CA LYS A 170 -9.12 4.73 -5.56
C LYS A 170 -9.96 5.86 -4.94
N ALA A 171 -10.86 5.53 -4.02
CA ALA A 171 -11.72 6.50 -3.35
C ALA A 171 -10.97 7.26 -2.25
N ALA A 172 -10.05 6.60 -1.55
CA ALA A 172 -9.31 7.16 -0.43
C ALA A 172 -8.22 8.14 -0.90
N SER A 173 -8.13 9.29 -0.22
CA SER A 173 -7.09 10.29 -0.46
C SER A 173 -6.08 10.29 0.70
N PRO A 174 -4.78 10.52 0.45
CA PRO A 174 -3.79 10.59 1.53
C PRO A 174 -4.18 11.63 2.59
N ALA A 175 -4.03 11.29 3.88
CA ALA A 175 -4.20 12.24 4.96
C ALA A 175 -2.98 13.17 5.04
N GLU A 176 -3.20 14.47 5.21
CA GLU A 176 -2.10 15.42 5.34
C GLU A 176 -1.50 15.31 6.75
N ASN A 177 -0.30 14.71 6.85
CA ASN A 177 0.38 14.46 8.12
C ASN A 177 -0.48 13.69 9.15
N GLY A 178 -1.30 12.74 8.69
CA GLY A 178 -2.20 11.98 9.57
C GLY A 178 -3.43 12.76 10.04
N THR A 179 -3.73 13.92 9.44
CA THR A 179 -4.87 14.75 9.82
C THR A 179 -6.16 14.29 9.15
N VAL A 180 -7.20 14.10 9.94
CA VAL A 180 -8.58 13.81 9.51
C VAL A 180 -9.51 14.86 10.08
N ALA A 181 -10.44 15.38 9.27
CA ALA A 181 -11.48 16.25 9.79
C ALA A 181 -12.54 15.41 10.51
N GLU A 182 -13.02 15.90 11.64
CA GLU A 182 -14.15 15.31 12.38
C GLU A 182 -15.33 14.97 11.43
N GLY A 183 -15.87 13.77 11.57
CA GLY A 183 -16.91 13.17 10.72
C GLY A 183 -16.42 12.57 9.40
N ASP A 184 -15.21 12.90 8.92
CA ASP A 184 -14.63 12.17 7.79
C ASP A 184 -14.11 10.80 8.28
N LYS A 185 -14.09 9.80 7.39
CA LYS A 185 -13.62 8.47 7.77
C LYS A 185 -12.10 8.40 7.66
N LEU A 186 -11.46 7.86 8.70
CA LEU A 186 -10.05 7.50 8.69
C LEU A 186 -9.88 6.16 7.98
N VAL A 187 -8.86 6.04 7.14
CA VAL A 187 -8.43 4.77 6.54
C VAL A 187 -6.97 4.53 6.89
N LEU A 188 -6.70 3.48 7.66
CA LEU A 188 -5.34 2.97 7.84
C LEU A 188 -5.00 2.04 6.69
N ALA A 189 -3.83 2.19 6.10
CA ALA A 189 -3.26 1.28 5.12
C ALA A 189 -1.94 0.73 5.66
N LEU A 190 -1.94 -0.53 6.06
CA LEU A 190 -0.78 -1.26 6.55
C LEU A 190 -0.20 -2.08 5.40
N ASN A 191 1.07 -1.87 5.07
CA ASN A 191 1.78 -2.77 4.16
C ASN A 191 2.22 -4.00 4.96
N ALA A 192 1.54 -5.14 4.79
CA ALA A 192 1.89 -6.38 5.45
C ALA A 192 1.39 -7.57 4.62
N SER A 193 2.24 -8.60 4.53
CA SER A 193 1.91 -9.86 3.87
C SER A 193 1.74 -11.00 4.89
N GLY A 194 1.19 -12.11 4.44
CA GLY A 194 0.98 -13.31 5.24
C GLY A 194 -0.15 -13.19 6.24
N LEU A 195 -1.22 -12.47 5.92
CA LEU A 195 -2.37 -12.23 6.82
C LEU A 195 -3.68 -12.79 6.27
N SER A 196 -3.82 -12.98 4.96
CA SER A 196 -5.10 -13.28 4.31
C SER A 196 -5.63 -14.68 4.64
N GLY A 197 -4.74 -15.62 4.99
CA GLY A 197 -5.10 -16.98 5.36
C GLY A 197 -5.80 -17.13 6.71
N PHE A 198 -5.86 -16.09 7.54
CA PHE A 198 -6.53 -16.21 8.85
C PHE A 198 -7.19 -14.95 9.36
N LEU A 199 -6.68 -13.77 8.99
CA LEU A 199 -7.07 -12.54 9.63
C LEU A 199 -8.53 -12.19 9.30
N LYS A 200 -9.30 -11.94 10.34
CA LYS A 200 -10.68 -11.43 10.25
C LYS A 200 -10.81 -10.23 11.16
N LYS A 201 -11.69 -9.29 10.80
CA LYS A 201 -11.91 -8.06 11.58
C LYS A 201 -12.10 -8.31 13.08
N PRO A 202 -12.94 -9.28 13.53
CA PRO A 202 -13.14 -9.52 14.97
C PRO A 202 -11.89 -9.96 15.75
N MET A 203 -10.80 -10.31 15.06
CA MET A 203 -9.56 -10.76 15.69
C MET A 203 -8.65 -9.59 16.05
N LEU A 204 -8.91 -8.40 15.49
CA LEU A 204 -8.05 -7.21 15.61
C LEU A 204 -8.04 -6.56 17.01
N ASP A 205 -8.71 -7.17 17.98
CA ASP A 205 -8.61 -6.88 19.42
C ASP A 205 -7.51 -7.70 20.12
N GLY A 206 -6.81 -8.56 19.38
CA GLY A 206 -5.79 -9.47 19.93
C GLY A 206 -6.36 -10.80 20.45
N SER A 207 -7.69 -10.98 20.44
CA SER A 207 -8.32 -12.21 20.93
C SER A 207 -8.10 -13.42 20.00
N GLY A 208 -7.88 -13.16 18.72
CA GLY A 208 -7.67 -14.17 17.69
C GLY A 208 -6.25 -14.13 17.13
N GLU A 209 -5.53 -15.24 17.24
CA GLU A 209 -4.18 -15.43 16.67
C GLU A 209 -3.17 -14.35 17.12
N ASN A 210 -3.39 -13.68 18.25
CA ASN A 210 -2.51 -12.65 18.81
C ASN A 210 -2.16 -11.54 17.80
N VAL A 211 -3.16 -11.08 17.03
CA VAL A 211 -3.03 -9.94 16.11
C VAL A 211 -3.95 -8.82 16.57
N SER A 212 -3.48 -7.58 16.62
CA SER A 212 -4.31 -6.44 17.01
C SER A 212 -4.01 -5.19 16.19
N ILE A 213 -5.01 -4.32 16.02
CA ILE A 213 -4.80 -2.91 15.68
C ILE A 213 -5.44 -2.10 16.80
N ARG A 214 -4.63 -1.35 17.53
CA ARG A 214 -5.10 -0.56 18.67
C ARG A 214 -4.94 0.93 18.42
N PHE A 215 -5.96 1.70 18.78
CA PHE A 215 -5.94 3.15 18.78
C PHE A 215 -5.91 3.64 20.21
N ARG A 216 -4.88 4.40 20.57
CA ARG A 216 -4.74 4.95 21.92
C ARG A 216 -4.51 6.46 21.84
N GLU A 217 -5.35 7.21 22.55
CA GLU A 217 -5.21 8.65 22.66
C GLU A 217 -3.88 9.01 23.36
N THR A 218 -3.18 9.97 22.79
CA THR A 218 -1.81 10.38 23.19
C THR A 218 -1.78 11.73 23.87
N ASN A 219 -2.85 12.52 23.78
CA ASN A 219 -2.94 13.87 24.31
C ASN A 219 -4.04 14.04 25.38
N ALA A 220 -4.46 12.94 26.00
CA ALA A 220 -5.40 12.95 27.11
C ALA A 220 -4.94 13.89 28.23
N GLU A 221 -5.90 14.61 28.83
CA GLU A 221 -5.62 15.56 29.91
C GLU A 221 -5.04 14.89 31.17
N ARG A 222 -4.45 15.71 32.06
CA ARG A 222 -3.96 15.19 33.33
C ARG A 222 -5.11 14.65 34.15
N ASN A 223 -4.93 13.45 34.68
CA ASN A 223 -5.90 12.75 35.52
C ASN A 223 -7.18 12.30 34.78
N THR A 224 -7.15 12.19 33.45
CA THR A 224 -8.18 11.48 32.67
C THR A 224 -7.68 10.10 32.23
N VAL A 225 -8.60 9.23 31.83
CA VAL A 225 -8.27 7.96 31.15
C VAL A 225 -8.22 8.26 29.66
N PRO A 226 -7.12 7.96 28.95
CA PRO A 226 -7.05 8.13 27.50
C PRO A 226 -8.13 7.30 26.82
N ASN A 227 -8.75 7.86 25.77
CA ASN A 227 -9.65 7.08 24.92
C ASN A 227 -8.85 5.97 24.20
N GLU A 228 -9.39 4.76 24.18
CA GLU A 228 -8.75 3.59 23.58
C GLU A 228 -9.82 2.66 22.97
N PHE A 229 -9.56 2.18 21.76
CA PHE A 229 -10.40 1.20 21.07
C PHE A 229 -9.55 0.34 20.14
N ASP A 230 -10.07 -0.83 19.78
CA ASP A 230 -9.39 -1.79 18.91
C ASP A 230 -10.06 -1.89 17.53
N GLY A 231 -9.31 -2.42 16.56
CA GLY A 231 -9.68 -2.47 15.16
C GLY A 231 -10.80 -3.46 14.85
N ASP A 232 -11.18 -4.31 15.80
CA ASP A 232 -12.35 -5.18 15.68
C ASP A 232 -13.65 -4.38 15.59
N THR A 233 -13.66 -3.21 16.25
CA THR A 233 -14.79 -2.28 16.25
C THR A 233 -14.83 -1.37 15.03
N ALA A 234 -13.79 -1.38 14.18
CA ALA A 234 -13.72 -0.57 12.97
C ALA A 234 -14.89 -0.84 12.00
N THR A 235 -15.23 0.15 11.19
CA THR A 235 -16.31 0.09 10.19
C THR A 235 -16.08 -1.02 9.17
N ARG A 236 -14.85 -1.16 8.67
CA ARG A 236 -14.52 -2.12 7.60
C ARG A 236 -13.06 -2.54 7.64
N LEU A 237 -12.83 -3.82 7.36
CA LEU A 237 -11.52 -4.39 7.04
C LEU A 237 -11.56 -4.86 5.58
N VAL A 238 -10.54 -4.50 4.79
CA VAL A 238 -10.34 -4.97 3.42
C VAL A 238 -8.88 -5.39 3.25
N MET A 239 -8.64 -6.55 2.65
CA MET A 239 -7.30 -7.05 2.32
C MET A 239 -7.06 -6.92 0.82
N ASP A 240 -5.96 -6.30 0.42
CA ASP A 240 -5.45 -6.25 -0.94
C ASP A 240 -4.26 -7.21 -1.06
N ASP A 241 -4.58 -8.49 -1.24
CA ASP A 241 -3.59 -9.58 -1.28
C ASP A 241 -2.62 -9.42 -2.46
N GLU A 242 -3.05 -8.80 -3.57
CA GLU A 242 -2.19 -8.54 -4.73
C GLU A 242 -1.07 -7.54 -4.43
N ASN A 243 -1.28 -6.64 -3.45
CA ASN A 243 -0.36 -5.55 -3.13
C ASN A 243 0.17 -5.62 -1.69
N ASP A 244 -0.16 -6.67 -0.94
CA ASP A 244 0.16 -6.83 0.49
C ASP A 244 -0.29 -5.63 1.34
N VAL A 245 -1.50 -5.12 1.11
CA VAL A 245 -2.05 -3.99 1.87
C VAL A 245 -3.33 -4.36 2.62
N LEU A 246 -3.31 -4.16 3.93
CA LEU A 246 -4.49 -4.19 4.78
C LEU A 246 -5.05 -2.77 4.92
N TYR A 247 -6.33 -2.61 4.58
CA TYR A 247 -7.09 -1.38 4.79
C TYR A 247 -8.08 -1.53 5.95
N LEU A 248 -7.97 -0.66 6.95
CA LEU A 248 -8.91 -0.56 8.06
C LEU A 248 -9.61 0.81 8.03
N VAL A 249 -10.93 0.81 7.87
CA VAL A 249 -11.74 2.04 7.87
C VAL A 249 -12.37 2.24 9.23
N VAL A 250 -12.16 3.42 9.81
CA VAL A 250 -12.74 3.87 11.08
C VAL A 250 -13.56 5.13 10.84
N ASP A 251 -14.77 5.15 11.38
CA ASP A 251 -15.60 6.36 11.41
C ASP A 251 -15.16 7.25 12.58
N THR A 252 -14.86 8.52 12.32
CA THR A 252 -14.42 9.44 13.38
C THR A 252 -15.59 10.01 14.19
N ASP A 253 -16.84 9.81 13.75
CA ASP A 253 -18.03 10.10 14.57
C ASP A 253 -18.32 9.00 15.61
N ASP A 254 -17.61 7.86 15.53
CA ASP A 254 -17.73 6.74 16.46
C ASP A 254 -16.62 6.77 17.54
N HIS A 255 -16.67 5.79 18.46
CA HIS A 255 -15.62 5.53 19.46
C HIS A 255 -15.31 6.67 20.43
N GLY A 256 -16.17 7.70 20.53
CA GLY A 256 -15.94 8.85 21.41
C GLY A 256 -14.74 9.70 20.99
N ILE A 257 -14.42 9.69 19.69
CA ILE A 257 -13.38 10.53 19.11
C ILE A 257 -13.90 11.97 19.02
N GLU A 258 -13.11 12.94 19.47
CA GLU A 258 -13.46 14.35 19.43
C GLU A 258 -12.44 15.18 18.61
N ALA A 259 -12.90 16.30 18.06
CA ALA A 259 -12.00 17.26 17.43
C ALA A 259 -10.94 17.79 18.42
N GLY A 260 -9.67 17.61 18.08
CA GLY A 260 -8.51 17.93 18.92
C GLY A 260 -7.77 16.71 19.44
N ASP A 261 -8.40 15.52 19.39
CA ASP A 261 -7.77 14.27 19.80
C ASP A 261 -6.61 13.88 18.88
N ARG A 262 -5.63 13.19 19.47
CA ARG A 262 -4.49 12.61 18.78
C ARG A 262 -4.33 11.16 19.19
N TYR A 263 -4.36 10.26 18.22
CA TYR A 263 -4.22 8.84 18.44
C TYR A 263 -2.89 8.32 17.89
N GLU A 264 -2.29 7.38 18.61
CA GLU A 264 -1.31 6.45 18.05
C GLU A 264 -2.07 5.18 17.69
N ALA A 265 -2.10 4.86 16.39
CA ALA A 265 -2.59 3.58 15.91
C ALA A 265 -1.42 2.60 15.81
N THR A 266 -1.55 1.42 16.40
CA THR A 266 -0.51 0.39 16.43
C THR A 266 -1.07 -0.94 15.95
N PHE A 267 -0.54 -1.44 14.84
CA PHE A 267 -0.66 -2.84 14.47
C PHE A 267 0.39 -3.66 15.23
N GLU A 268 -0.01 -4.83 15.71
CA GLU A 268 0.87 -5.81 16.33
C GLU A 268 0.48 -7.23 15.92
N ILE A 269 1.48 -8.03 15.57
CA ILE A 269 1.41 -9.49 15.56
C ILE A 269 2.34 -10.01 16.65
N GLY A 270 1.75 -10.58 17.70
CA GLY A 270 2.45 -10.97 18.91
C GLY A 270 3.23 -12.29 18.77
N GLU A 271 4.13 -12.55 19.71
CA GLU A 271 5.04 -13.70 19.68
C GLU A 271 4.36 -15.07 19.78
N GLU A 272 3.10 -15.13 20.22
CA GLU A 272 2.33 -16.37 20.26
C GLU A 272 1.74 -16.75 18.90
N ASN A 273 1.77 -15.85 17.91
CA ASN A 273 1.34 -16.17 16.55
C ASN A 273 2.40 -17.04 15.85
N ALA A 274 1.97 -18.18 15.28
CA ALA A 274 2.84 -19.15 14.59
C ALA A 274 3.62 -18.58 13.38
N LEU A 275 3.26 -17.39 12.91
CA LEU A 275 3.94 -16.70 11.81
C LEU A 275 5.22 -15.97 12.21
N VAL A 276 5.37 -15.61 13.48
CA VAL A 276 6.49 -14.80 13.97
C VAL A 276 7.21 -15.49 15.12
N SER A 277 8.46 -15.11 15.35
CA SER A 277 9.28 -15.61 16.49
C SER A 277 9.52 -14.55 17.56
N LYS A 278 9.11 -13.32 17.27
CA LYS A 278 9.15 -12.14 18.13
C LYS A 278 8.01 -11.21 17.65
N PRO A 279 7.50 -10.31 18.50
CA PRO A 279 6.46 -9.39 18.06
C PRO A 279 6.94 -8.50 16.91
N GLU A 280 6.08 -8.29 15.92
CA GLU A 280 6.27 -7.29 14.87
C GLU A 280 5.20 -6.21 14.99
N ARG A 281 5.59 -4.95 14.78
CA ARG A 281 4.73 -3.79 15.00
C ARG A 281 4.87 -2.78 13.88
N ALA A 282 3.76 -2.11 13.59
CA ALA A 282 3.72 -0.92 12.73
C ALA A 282 2.86 0.15 13.42
N THR A 283 3.28 1.41 13.33
CA THR A 283 2.64 2.49 14.08
C THR A 283 2.46 3.72 13.20
N THR A 284 1.36 4.43 13.38
CA THR A 284 1.12 5.72 12.73
C THR A 284 0.35 6.65 13.66
N ASN A 285 0.51 7.96 13.46
CA ASN A 285 -0.18 8.97 14.26
C ASN A 285 -1.36 9.54 13.48
N VAL A 286 -2.45 9.78 14.18
CA VAL A 286 -3.67 10.38 13.66
C VAL A 286 -4.00 11.62 14.49
N SER A 287 -4.32 12.72 13.83
CA SER A 287 -4.83 13.93 14.47
C SER A 287 -6.22 14.22 13.95
N VAL A 288 -7.20 14.33 14.84
CA VAL A 288 -8.58 14.67 14.48
C VAL A 288 -8.74 16.16 14.66
N GLU A 289 -9.21 16.84 13.62
CA GLU A 289 -9.39 18.29 13.63
C GLU A 289 -10.84 18.68 13.39
N LYS A 290 -11.26 19.79 14.01
CA LYS A 290 -12.55 20.40 13.70
C LYS A 290 -12.66 20.68 12.20
N ARG A 291 -13.82 20.38 11.62
CA ARG A 291 -14.17 20.72 10.24
C ARG A 291 -14.03 22.23 10.01
N ARG A 292 -13.32 22.62 8.96
CA ARG A 292 -13.10 24.02 8.55
C ARG A 292 -13.35 24.19 7.08
N VAL A 293 -14.18 25.17 6.73
CA VAL A 293 -14.43 25.61 5.36
C VAL A 293 -14.34 27.12 5.33
N SER A 294 -13.49 27.67 4.46
CA SER A 294 -13.27 29.11 4.35
C SER A 294 -13.41 29.56 2.91
N LEU A 295 -13.96 30.77 2.70
CA LEU A 295 -13.96 31.42 1.40
C LEU A 295 -12.66 32.18 1.18
N ASP A 296 -12.19 32.19 -0.07
CA ASP A 296 -11.01 32.94 -0.47
C ASP A 296 -11.42 34.38 -0.83
N TYR A 297 -11.28 35.29 0.12
CA TYR A 297 -11.53 36.72 -0.10
C TYR A 297 -10.69 37.60 0.84
N SER A 298 -10.61 38.89 0.52
CA SER A 298 -9.86 39.87 1.31
C SER A 298 -10.74 41.07 1.67
N GLY A 299 -10.59 41.57 2.90
CA GLY A 299 -11.35 42.70 3.42
C GLY A 299 -12.68 42.28 4.06
N ASP A 300 -13.52 43.25 4.39
CA ASP A 300 -14.78 42.99 5.11
C ASP A 300 -15.93 42.55 4.19
N VAL A 301 -15.79 42.76 2.88
CA VAL A 301 -16.82 42.50 1.87
C VAL A 301 -16.20 41.82 0.65
N LEU A 302 -16.82 40.74 0.18
CA LEU A 302 -16.44 40.10 -1.06
C LEU A 302 -17.00 40.89 -2.26
N ILE A 303 -16.14 41.34 -3.16
CA ILE A 303 -16.54 42.08 -4.37
C ILE A 303 -16.54 41.13 -5.55
N VAL A 304 -17.66 41.00 -6.25
CA VAL A 304 -17.82 40.04 -7.35
C VAL A 304 -18.23 40.68 -8.67
N GLY A 305 -17.81 40.08 -9.78
CA GLY A 305 -18.31 40.41 -11.11
C GLY A 305 -19.71 39.83 -11.38
N LYS A 306 -20.10 39.80 -12.67
CA LYS A 306 -21.38 39.21 -13.09
C LYS A 306 -21.40 37.68 -13.05
N HIS A 307 -20.26 37.04 -13.33
CA HIS A 307 -20.15 35.58 -13.34
C HIS A 307 -18.96 35.10 -12.50
N PRO A 308 -18.90 35.42 -11.20
CA PRO A 308 -17.76 35.09 -10.36
C PRO A 308 -17.73 33.57 -10.10
N THR A 309 -16.52 33.05 -9.94
CA THR A 309 -16.30 31.82 -9.20
C THR A 309 -16.05 32.20 -7.75
N ILE A 310 -16.92 31.74 -6.86
CA ILE A 310 -16.73 31.84 -5.42
C ILE A 310 -16.01 30.56 -5.01
N ALA A 311 -14.77 30.71 -4.53
CA ALA A 311 -13.87 29.62 -4.19
C ALA A 311 -13.42 29.71 -2.73
N GLY A 312 -12.83 28.62 -2.26
CA GLY A 312 -12.39 28.49 -0.89
C GLY A 312 -11.46 27.31 -0.65
N THR A 313 -10.97 27.25 0.58
CA THR A 313 -10.10 26.21 1.12
C THR A 313 -10.78 25.49 2.27
N THR A 314 -10.37 24.24 2.53
CA THR A 314 -10.97 23.41 3.56
C THR A 314 -10.00 22.36 4.10
N ASN A 315 -10.29 21.76 5.26
CA ASN A 315 -9.60 20.55 5.74
C ASN A 315 -10.43 19.27 5.53
N LEU A 316 -11.56 19.35 4.83
CA LEU A 316 -12.40 18.18 4.53
C LEU A 316 -11.72 17.24 3.53
N ALA A 317 -12.09 15.97 3.58
CA ALA A 317 -11.61 14.94 2.66
C ALA A 317 -11.98 15.28 1.21
N PRO A 318 -11.07 15.08 0.24
CA PRO A 318 -11.40 15.17 -1.18
C PRO A 318 -12.63 14.34 -1.54
N GLY A 319 -13.49 14.87 -2.41
CA GLY A 319 -14.78 14.25 -2.75
C GLY A 319 -15.95 14.69 -1.84
N THR A 320 -15.69 15.33 -0.70
CA THR A 320 -16.74 15.92 0.13
C THR A 320 -17.46 17.04 -0.63
N THR A 321 -18.77 17.17 -0.46
CA THR A 321 -19.54 18.31 -1.01
C THR A 321 -19.69 19.40 0.04
N VAL A 322 -19.57 20.66 -0.39
CA VAL A 322 -19.70 21.85 0.47
C VAL A 322 -20.94 22.64 0.05
N ASN A 323 -21.78 23.08 0.98
CA ASN A 323 -22.92 23.92 0.63
C ASN A 323 -22.54 25.41 0.61
N VAL A 324 -22.61 26.03 -0.57
CA VAL A 324 -22.37 27.47 -0.78
C VAL A 324 -23.64 28.11 -1.30
N THR A 325 -24.22 29.03 -0.55
CA THR A 325 -25.49 29.66 -0.90
C THR A 325 -25.35 31.17 -1.02
N ALA A 326 -25.61 31.71 -2.22
CA ALA A 326 -25.72 33.15 -2.41
C ALA A 326 -27.19 33.58 -2.27
N TYR A 327 -27.48 34.49 -1.36
CA TYR A 327 -28.85 34.93 -1.09
C TYR A 327 -28.97 36.42 -0.77
N LYS A 328 -30.13 36.98 -1.10
CA LYS A 328 -30.55 38.35 -0.76
C LYS A 328 -32.00 38.29 -0.29
N GLU A 329 -32.28 38.95 0.82
CA GLU A 329 -33.63 39.13 1.35
C GLU A 329 -34.20 40.50 0.98
N GLY A 330 -35.52 40.67 1.06
CA GLY A 330 -36.19 41.94 0.77
C GLY A 330 -36.47 42.17 -0.72
N SER A 331 -36.36 43.42 -1.18
CA SER A 331 -36.62 43.77 -2.58
C SER A 331 -35.58 43.14 -3.52
N GLU A 332 -36.05 42.54 -4.61
CA GLU A 332 -35.22 41.77 -5.56
C GLU A 332 -34.50 40.58 -4.91
N SER A 333 -35.20 39.89 -4.00
CA SER A 333 -34.70 38.71 -3.31
C SER A 333 -34.27 37.60 -4.27
N PHE A 334 -33.22 36.88 -3.92
CA PHE A 334 -32.85 35.65 -4.59
C PHE A 334 -32.24 34.67 -3.61
N PHE A 335 -32.29 33.38 -3.97
CA PHE A 335 -31.67 32.29 -3.23
C PHE A 335 -31.05 31.32 -4.23
N ARG A 336 -29.73 31.14 -4.16
CA ARG A 336 -28.94 30.41 -5.17
C ARG A 336 -27.98 29.46 -4.47
N PRO A 337 -28.38 28.22 -4.19
CA PRO A 337 -27.50 27.22 -3.62
C PRO A 337 -26.62 26.56 -4.68
N LYS A 338 -25.39 26.21 -4.30
CA LYS A 338 -24.44 25.39 -5.06
C LYS A 338 -23.76 24.41 -4.11
N THR A 339 -23.40 23.24 -4.64
CA THR A 339 -22.74 22.17 -3.89
C THR A 339 -21.44 21.74 -4.58
N PRO A 340 -20.40 22.59 -4.63
CA PRO A 340 -19.11 22.19 -5.18
C PRO A 340 -18.49 21.03 -4.40
N THR A 341 -17.69 20.23 -5.10
CA THR A 341 -16.94 19.11 -4.52
C THR A 341 -15.52 19.56 -4.17
N VAL A 342 -15.02 19.12 -3.03
CA VAL A 342 -13.66 19.34 -2.56
C VAL A 342 -12.69 18.57 -3.46
N THR A 343 -11.69 19.27 -3.98
CA THR A 343 -10.65 18.71 -4.85
C THR A 343 -9.54 18.02 -4.04
N GLN A 344 -8.58 17.38 -4.72
CA GLN A 344 -7.41 16.77 -4.07
C GLN A 344 -6.53 17.80 -3.34
N ASP A 345 -6.52 19.06 -3.79
CA ASP A 345 -5.76 20.15 -3.16
C ASP A 345 -6.57 20.83 -2.03
N ARG A 346 -7.66 20.20 -1.57
CA ARG A 346 -8.60 20.70 -0.56
C ARG A 346 -9.13 22.11 -0.82
N THR A 347 -9.40 22.37 -2.09
CA THR A 347 -10.11 23.57 -2.56
C THR A 347 -11.50 23.21 -3.04
N PHE A 348 -12.41 24.18 -3.06
CA PHE A 348 -13.72 24.05 -3.68
C PHE A 348 -14.07 25.36 -4.40
N GLY A 349 -14.98 25.29 -5.38
CA GLY A 349 -15.42 26.51 -6.05
C GLY A 349 -16.66 26.30 -6.90
N ALA A 350 -17.53 27.31 -6.91
CA ALA A 350 -18.75 27.32 -7.69
C ALA A 350 -18.93 28.65 -8.43
N THR A 351 -19.33 28.58 -9.70
CA THR A 351 -19.67 29.75 -10.50
C THR A 351 -21.13 30.14 -10.28
N PHE A 352 -21.35 31.43 -10.03
CA PHE A 352 -22.66 32.03 -9.86
C PHE A 352 -22.96 33.00 -11.01
N ASP A 353 -24.23 33.18 -11.36
CA ASP A 353 -24.66 34.10 -12.42
C ASP A 353 -25.46 35.28 -11.87
N PHE A 354 -24.78 36.39 -11.57
CA PHE A 354 -25.37 37.66 -11.15
C PHE A 354 -25.63 38.62 -12.31
N GLY A 355 -25.71 38.15 -13.56
CA GLY A 355 -25.89 39.01 -14.74
C GLY A 355 -27.15 39.89 -14.72
N GLY A 356 -28.20 39.44 -14.04
CA GLY A 356 -29.45 40.17 -13.80
C GLY A 356 -29.52 40.95 -12.48
N VAL A 357 -28.43 41.03 -11.73
CA VAL A 357 -28.35 41.79 -10.47
C VAL A 357 -27.69 43.14 -10.74
N GLU A 358 -28.30 44.22 -10.26
CA GLU A 358 -27.77 45.57 -10.49
C GLU A 358 -26.40 45.76 -9.82
N PRO A 359 -25.44 46.43 -10.48
CA PRO A 359 -24.16 46.75 -9.86
C PRO A 359 -24.35 47.62 -8.60
N GLY A 360 -23.57 47.36 -7.56
CA GLY A 360 -23.74 47.97 -6.23
C GLY A 360 -24.74 47.23 -5.32
N THR A 361 -25.49 46.25 -5.84
CA THR A 361 -26.36 45.41 -5.01
C THR A 361 -25.55 44.64 -3.97
N SER A 362 -25.95 44.78 -2.71
CA SER A 362 -25.42 44.00 -1.59
C SER A 362 -26.26 42.74 -1.36
N PHE A 363 -25.59 41.64 -1.04
CA PHE A 363 -26.20 40.35 -0.72
C PHE A 363 -25.24 39.54 0.17
N HIS A 364 -25.56 38.28 0.45
CA HIS A 364 -24.78 37.40 1.31
C HIS A 364 -24.38 36.10 0.62
N VAL A 365 -23.23 35.56 1.02
CA VAL A 365 -22.84 34.18 0.73
C VAL A 365 -22.71 33.45 2.05
N GLU A 366 -23.45 32.36 2.19
CA GLU A 366 -23.47 31.49 3.36
C GLU A 366 -22.68 30.20 3.07
N LEU A 367 -21.79 29.87 4.02
CA LEU A 367 -21.24 28.53 4.20
C LEU A 367 -22.00 27.87 5.34
N ARG A 368 -23.06 27.13 5.00
CA ARG A 368 -24.01 26.59 5.97
C ARG A 368 -23.34 25.63 6.96
N ASP A 369 -22.38 24.84 6.49
CA ASP A 369 -21.66 23.85 7.31
C ASP A 369 -20.74 24.49 8.37
N GLN A 370 -20.58 25.82 8.34
CA GLN A 370 -19.73 26.58 9.24
C GLN A 370 -20.47 27.74 9.94
N ASP A 371 -21.80 27.84 9.75
CA ASP A 371 -22.60 28.97 10.24
C ASP A 371 -21.97 30.33 9.92
N THR A 372 -21.37 30.44 8.72
CA THR A 372 -20.57 31.60 8.32
C THR A 372 -21.27 32.32 7.18
N THR A 373 -21.50 33.62 7.35
CA THR A 373 -22.11 34.49 6.33
C THR A 373 -21.18 35.63 5.97
N VAL A 374 -20.87 35.76 4.68
CA VAL A 374 -19.97 36.80 4.14
C VAL A 374 -20.81 37.83 3.36
N PRO A 375 -20.70 39.13 3.66
CA PRO A 375 -21.35 40.16 2.86
C PRO A 375 -20.65 40.30 1.50
N VAL A 376 -21.46 40.46 0.46
CA VAL A 376 -21.02 40.50 -0.94
C VAL A 376 -21.63 41.69 -1.65
N VAL A 377 -20.86 42.32 -2.54
CA VAL A 377 -21.33 43.41 -3.41
C VAL A 377 -21.00 43.10 -4.87
N VAL A 378 -21.99 43.30 -5.76
CA VAL A 378 -21.75 43.24 -7.21
C VAL A 378 -20.95 44.48 -7.60
N ALA A 379 -19.76 44.28 -8.19
CA ALA A 379 -18.91 45.35 -8.64
C ALA A 379 -19.66 46.29 -9.58
N SER A 380 -19.70 47.59 -9.24
CA SER A 380 -20.01 48.64 -10.21
C SER A 380 -19.07 48.48 -11.39
N ALA A 381 -19.60 48.52 -12.63
CA ALA A 381 -18.75 48.64 -13.80
C ALA A 381 -17.89 49.89 -13.62
N GLN A 382 -16.64 49.73 -13.18
CA GLN A 382 -15.72 50.84 -13.13
C GLN A 382 -15.60 51.35 -14.57
N PRO A 383 -15.69 52.67 -14.83
CA PRO A 383 -15.32 53.15 -16.15
C PRO A 383 -13.92 52.64 -16.42
N THR A 384 -13.75 51.90 -17.52
CA THR A 384 -12.44 51.65 -18.09
C THR A 384 -11.81 53.02 -18.35
N THR A 385 -11.02 53.53 -17.41
CA THR A 385 -9.98 54.50 -17.75
C THR A 385 -9.01 53.73 -18.62
N THR A 386 -9.20 53.84 -19.93
CA THR A 386 -8.16 53.58 -20.91
C THR A 386 -7.02 54.52 -20.58
N THR A 387 -6.06 54.07 -19.78
CA THR A 387 -4.77 54.74 -19.71
C THR A 387 -4.13 54.53 -21.07
N THR A 388 -4.26 55.51 -21.94
CA THR A 388 -3.46 55.61 -23.16
C THR A 388 -2.02 55.77 -22.72
N THR A 389 -1.27 54.67 -22.63
CA THR A 389 0.18 54.72 -22.44
C THR A 389 0.78 55.36 -23.69
N THR A 390 1.09 56.65 -23.63
CA THR A 390 1.90 57.32 -24.65
C THR A 390 3.32 56.77 -24.53
N THR A 391 3.68 55.84 -25.41
CA THR A 391 5.05 55.34 -25.54
C THR A 391 5.95 56.50 -25.96
N THR A 392 6.67 57.08 -24.99
CA THR A 392 7.78 58.00 -25.28
C THR A 392 9.02 57.14 -25.50
N THR A 393 9.48 57.07 -26.75
CA THR A 393 10.72 56.38 -27.12
C THR A 393 11.90 57.13 -26.52
N THR A 394 12.43 56.64 -25.39
CA THR A 394 13.72 57.09 -24.86
C THR A 394 14.81 56.14 -25.36
N THR A 395 15.61 56.61 -26.32
CA THR A 395 16.80 55.92 -26.81
C THR A 395 17.80 55.76 -25.65
N THR A 396 17.92 54.55 -25.13
CA THR A 396 18.95 54.20 -24.13
C THR A 396 20.11 53.55 -24.87
N THR A 397 21.27 54.20 -24.84
CA THR A 397 22.52 53.68 -25.40
C THR A 397 23.07 52.59 -24.48
N THR A 398 22.98 51.33 -24.90
CA THR A 398 23.56 50.19 -24.17
C THR A 398 25.06 50.10 -24.45
N THR A 399 25.89 50.34 -23.44
CA THR A 399 27.33 50.03 -23.48
C THR A 399 27.52 48.56 -23.15
N THR A 400 27.96 47.76 -24.12
CA THR A 400 28.26 46.33 -23.96
C THR A 400 29.61 46.15 -23.26
N THR A 401 29.61 45.69 -22.01
CA THR A 401 30.82 45.20 -21.32
C THR A 401 30.84 43.67 -21.42
N ASN A 402 31.80 43.14 -22.19
CA ASN A 402 32.03 41.70 -22.29
C ASN A 402 32.75 41.20 -21.02
N THR A 403 32.03 40.48 -20.15
CA THR A 403 32.64 39.72 -19.04
C THR A 403 32.72 38.25 -19.43
N THR A 404 33.93 37.79 -19.75
CA THR A 404 34.25 36.39 -20.04
C THR A 404 34.24 35.59 -18.72
N THR A 405 33.29 34.67 -18.57
CA THR A 405 33.25 33.72 -17.44
C THR A 405 33.85 32.40 -17.90
N THR A 406 35.02 32.04 -17.38
CA THR A 406 35.70 30.76 -17.62
C THR A 406 35.04 29.69 -16.75
N THR A 407 34.38 28.70 -17.37
CA THR A 407 33.81 27.54 -16.67
C THR A 407 34.80 26.38 -16.72
N THR A 408 35.42 26.05 -15.59
CA THR A 408 36.28 24.87 -15.44
C THR A 408 35.39 23.65 -15.16
N THR A 409 35.37 22.69 -16.10
CA THR A 409 34.68 21.41 -15.95
C THR A 409 35.68 20.39 -15.39
N THR A 410 35.43 19.88 -14.18
CA THR A 410 36.24 18.82 -13.57
C THR A 410 35.53 17.48 -13.79
N THR A 411 36.00 16.70 -14.76
CA THR A 411 35.53 15.34 -15.01
C THR A 411 36.22 14.38 -14.04
N THR A 412 35.47 13.74 -13.14
CA THR A 412 35.95 12.65 -12.28
C THR A 412 35.52 11.32 -12.89
N THR A 413 36.50 10.56 -13.36
CA THR A 413 36.33 9.18 -13.86
C THR A 413 36.27 8.23 -12.67
N ALA A 414 35.14 7.54 -12.48
CA ALA A 414 35.01 6.45 -11.52
C ALA A 414 35.46 5.13 -12.15
N THR A 415 36.52 4.54 -11.61
CA THR A 415 37.01 3.20 -11.97
C THR A 415 36.36 2.17 -11.06
N ASN A 416 35.60 1.23 -11.63
CA ASN A 416 35.05 0.08 -10.92
C ASN A 416 36.17 -0.96 -10.66
N ALA A 417 36.58 -1.10 -9.40
CA ALA A 417 37.42 -2.20 -8.94
C ALA A 417 36.56 -3.23 -8.19
N THR A 418 36.36 -4.38 -8.83
CA THR A 418 35.77 -5.58 -8.22
C THR A 418 36.73 -6.12 -7.16
N THR A 419 36.29 -6.19 -5.90
CA THR A 419 37.07 -6.82 -4.83
C THR A 419 36.26 -7.96 -4.22
N THR A 420 36.75 -9.18 -4.45
CA THR A 420 36.27 -10.43 -3.84
C THR A 420 36.73 -10.48 -2.38
N THR A 421 35.80 -10.59 -1.43
CA THR A 421 36.12 -10.74 -0.01
C THR A 421 36.20 -12.23 0.36
N THR A 422 37.42 -12.73 0.53
CA THR A 422 37.73 -13.99 1.22
C THR A 422 37.94 -13.70 2.71
N MET A 423 37.14 -14.32 3.58
CA MET A 423 37.33 -14.23 5.02
C MET A 423 38.52 -15.12 5.46
N SER A 424 39.50 -14.51 6.11
CA SER A 424 40.56 -15.22 6.84
C SER A 424 40.60 -14.69 8.27
N LEU A 425 40.37 -15.58 9.24
CA LEU A 425 40.55 -15.31 10.66
C LEU A 425 42.04 -15.26 10.98
N SER A 426 42.49 -14.23 11.71
CA SER A 426 43.80 -14.23 12.36
C SER A 426 43.79 -13.46 13.68
N VAL A 427 44.55 -14.03 14.61
CA VAL A 427 44.59 -13.86 16.06
C VAL A 427 45.10 -12.48 16.49
N VAL A 428 44.47 -11.91 17.52
CA VAL A 428 44.89 -10.67 18.19
C VAL A 428 46.12 -10.94 19.07
N THR A 429 47.18 -10.15 18.87
CA THR A 429 48.34 -10.04 19.78
C THR A 429 48.43 -8.60 20.29
N GLU A 430 48.89 -8.44 21.53
CA GLU A 430 48.80 -7.26 22.41
C GLU A 430 49.60 -5.99 22.04
N GLN A 431 49.09 -4.85 22.56
CA GLN A 431 49.73 -3.56 22.95
C GLN A 431 50.42 -2.71 21.85
N THR A 432 50.23 -1.39 21.77
CA THR A 432 50.53 -0.36 22.79
C THR A 432 49.85 0.99 22.45
N ILE A 433 49.48 1.78 23.46
CA ILE A 433 48.91 3.14 23.36
C ILE A 433 50.03 4.18 23.32
N THR A 434 50.00 5.10 22.35
CA THR A 434 50.73 6.38 22.40
C THR A 434 49.75 7.52 22.16
N ALA A 435 49.65 8.44 23.12
CA ALA A 435 48.83 9.65 23.05
C ALA A 435 49.57 10.77 22.32
N GLN A 436 48.88 11.52 21.43
CA GLN A 436 49.31 12.87 21.07
C GLN A 436 48.16 13.77 20.58
N SER A 437 47.95 14.83 21.36
CA SER A 437 47.46 16.19 21.07
C SER A 437 46.33 16.42 20.05
N VAL A 438 45.22 16.94 20.56
CA VAL A 438 44.16 17.64 19.85
C VAL A 438 44.64 19.07 19.55
N SER A 439 44.53 19.53 18.30
CA SER A 439 44.65 20.95 17.94
C SER A 439 43.26 21.53 17.72
N GLU A 440 43.06 22.66 18.39
CA GLU A 440 41.85 23.45 18.51
C GLU A 440 41.38 24.05 17.19
N GLY A 441 40.05 24.13 17.06
CA GLY A 441 39.36 24.81 15.97
C GLY A 441 37.84 24.76 16.18
N GLY A 442 37.39 25.11 17.39
CA GLY A 442 35.97 25.23 17.71
C GLY A 442 35.45 26.64 17.48
N LEU A 443 34.17 26.73 17.10
CA LEU A 443 33.10 27.66 17.53
C LEU A 443 31.92 27.54 16.51
N PRO A 444 30.65 27.84 16.84
CA PRO A 444 29.95 27.88 18.13
C PRO A 444 28.60 27.12 18.10
N GLY A 445 28.23 26.38 19.16
CA GLY A 445 26.85 25.86 19.26
C GLY A 445 26.51 24.85 20.36
N PHE A 446 27.46 24.07 20.88
CA PHE A 446 27.18 23.16 22.00
C PHE A 446 28.32 23.17 23.01
N GLY A 447 28.05 23.79 24.16
CA GLY A 447 28.91 23.69 25.33
C GLY A 447 28.78 22.32 25.97
N VAL A 448 29.91 21.67 26.22
CA VAL A 448 30.09 20.47 27.03
C VAL A 448 31.45 20.67 27.75
N PRO A 449 31.78 20.08 28.91
CA PRO A 449 31.02 19.29 29.91
C PRO A 449 31.27 19.75 31.38
N VAL A 450 30.59 19.13 32.35
CA VAL A 450 31.29 18.63 33.56
C VAL A 450 30.84 17.21 33.88
N ALA A 451 31.83 16.35 34.12
CA ALA A 451 31.73 14.94 34.47
C ALA A 451 31.45 14.72 35.95
N LEU A 452 30.88 13.56 36.29
CA LEU A 452 31.16 12.91 37.58
C LEU A 452 31.14 11.39 37.43
N VAL A 453 32.29 10.81 37.78
CA VAL A 453 32.62 9.38 37.83
C VAL A 453 32.32 8.87 39.25
N ALA A 454 31.79 7.65 39.37
CA ALA A 454 32.07 6.78 40.51
C ALA A 454 32.03 5.30 40.09
N LEU A 455 33.00 4.57 40.62
CA LEU A 455 33.61 3.30 40.21
C LEU A 455 33.24 2.19 41.23
N VAL A 456 33.33 0.91 40.80
CA VAL A 456 33.81 -0.30 41.55
C VAL A 456 32.82 -1.43 41.91
N ALA A 457 33.28 -2.65 41.51
CA ALA A 457 33.14 -4.00 42.10
C ALA A 457 31.87 -4.81 41.80
N THR A 458 31.93 -6.10 41.43
CA THR A 458 33.00 -7.10 41.52
C THR A 458 32.69 -8.29 40.62
N ALA A 459 33.70 -8.82 39.94
CA ALA A 459 33.72 -10.18 39.41
C ALA A 459 34.72 -10.99 40.25
N VAL A 460 34.30 -12.07 40.91
CA VAL A 460 35.17 -13.21 41.25
C VAL A 460 34.33 -14.49 41.48
N LEU A 461 34.91 -15.60 41.03
CA LEU A 461 34.74 -17.02 41.40
C LEU A 461 33.87 -17.89 40.46
N VAL A 462 34.42 -18.52 39.41
CA VAL A 462 35.43 -19.62 39.37
C VAL A 462 34.79 -21.00 39.52
N LEU A 463 35.05 -21.83 38.49
CA LEU A 463 35.05 -23.30 38.43
C LEU A 463 33.74 -24.02 38.75
N ARG A 464 33.21 -24.75 37.77
CA ARG A 464 33.55 -26.18 37.61
C ARG A 464 32.89 -26.77 36.35
N ARG A 465 33.67 -26.93 35.28
CA ARG A 465 33.47 -28.04 34.34
C ARG A 465 33.85 -29.33 35.05
N GLY A 466 33.00 -30.36 34.93
CA GLY A 466 33.25 -31.64 35.55
C GLY A 466 32.21 -32.72 35.26
N ARG A 467 31.72 -32.84 34.03
CA ARG A 467 31.52 -34.08 33.24
C ARG A 467 30.71 -33.79 31.98
#